data_AF-A0A1K1QR44-F1
#
_entry.id   AF-A0A1K1QR44-F1
#
_cell.length_a   1.000
_cell.length_b   1.000
_cell.length_c   1.000
_cell.angle_alpha   90.00
_cell.angle_beta   90.00
_cell.angle_gamma   90.00
#
_symmetry.space_group_name_H-M   'P 1'
#
loop_
_entity.id
_entity.type
_entity.pdbx_description
1 polymer ?
#
loop_
_entity_poly.entity_id
_entity_poly.type
_entity_poly.pdbx_seq_one_letter_code
_entity_poly.pdbx_strand_id
1 'polypeptide(L)'
;MRQWFYNASIDPKNYTQWIEGEMEAEDLGSHEPLYVSSVDYGRVAYLLIETEKDESYNSLMVKASVKVALAVVDASTDVAYSEEFKSLFEENKIKVLIAGGPAQLGGRVTDYDSFVRFLETPSTAGLVSSAAPISYKVRRLLDNTEVEVKQMYTEQILEYKPE
;
A
#
# COMPACT_ATOMS: atom_id res chain seq x y z
N MET A 1 5.16 -0.73 -0.43
CA MET A 1 4.88 -0.87 -1.88
C MET A 1 3.50 -1.46 -2.09
N ARG A 2 2.68 -0.83 -2.94
CA ARG A 2 1.27 -1.20 -3.16
C ARG A 2 1.08 -1.75 -4.58
N GLN A 3 0.49 -2.94 -4.70
CA GLN A 3 0.02 -3.48 -5.98
C GLN A 3 -1.50 -3.44 -5.99
N TRP A 4 -2.05 -2.56 -6.84
CA TRP A 4 -3.48 -2.41 -7.06
C TRP A 4 -3.91 -3.31 -8.22
N PHE A 5 -4.96 -4.11 -8.00
CA PHE A 5 -5.48 -5.04 -9.01
C PHE A 5 -6.79 -4.55 -9.60
N TYR A 6 -7.76 -4.21 -8.76
CA TYR A 6 -9.05 -3.69 -9.19
C TYR A 6 -9.69 -2.81 -8.12
N ASN A 7 -10.72 -2.08 -8.51
CA ASN A 7 -11.55 -1.27 -7.63
C ASN A 7 -13.00 -1.74 -7.71
N ALA A 8 -13.69 -1.77 -6.56
CA ALA A 8 -15.14 -1.88 -6.51
C ALA A 8 -15.71 -0.59 -5.92
N SER A 9 -16.52 0.11 -6.70
CA SER A 9 -17.15 1.37 -6.29
C SER A 9 -18.66 1.34 -6.49
N ILE A 10 -19.33 2.20 -5.76
CA ILE A 10 -20.76 2.46 -5.90
C ILE A 10 -20.96 3.92 -6.27
N ASP A 11 -21.94 4.18 -7.14
CA ASP A 11 -22.31 5.55 -7.48
C ASP A 11 -22.93 6.23 -6.27
N PRO A 12 -22.62 7.53 -6.02
CA PRO A 12 -23.29 8.30 -4.99
C PRO A 12 -24.80 8.34 -5.21
N LYS A 13 -25.55 8.09 -4.15
CA LYS A 13 -27.01 8.09 -4.16
C LYS A 13 -27.52 8.85 -2.94
N ASN A 14 -28.71 9.41 -3.03
CA ASN A 14 -29.34 10.02 -1.85
C ASN A 14 -29.61 8.92 -0.79
N TYR A 15 -29.45 9.23 0.50
CA TYR A 15 -29.60 8.24 1.58
C TYR A 15 -30.97 7.53 1.56
N THR A 16 -32.02 8.21 1.11
CA THR A 16 -33.38 7.65 0.93
C THR A 16 -33.45 6.50 -0.06
N GLN A 17 -32.41 6.28 -0.87
CA GLN A 17 -32.31 5.15 -1.81
C GLN A 17 -31.59 3.94 -1.22
N TRP A 18 -30.96 4.09 -0.05
CA TRP A 18 -30.23 3.01 0.64
C TRP A 18 -31.02 2.43 1.80
N ILE A 19 -31.87 3.24 2.42
CA ILE A 19 -32.54 2.94 3.68
C ILE A 19 -34.04 2.93 3.40
N GLU A 20 -34.66 1.79 3.69
CA GLU A 20 -36.12 1.68 3.65
C GLU A 20 -36.71 2.33 4.90
N GLY A 21 -37.63 3.27 4.71
CA GLY A 21 -38.28 4.03 5.79
C GLY A 21 -37.71 5.43 6.00
N GLU A 22 -38.23 6.10 7.02
CA GLU A 22 -37.72 7.40 7.47
C GLU A 22 -36.60 7.16 8.50
N MET A 23 -35.53 7.95 8.43
CA MET A 23 -34.52 7.99 9.49
C MET A 23 -34.81 9.21 10.36
N GLU A 24 -35.02 8.98 11.65
CA GLU A 24 -35.14 10.07 12.60
C GLU A 24 -33.75 10.46 13.13
N ALA A 25 -33.63 11.69 13.62
CA ALA A 25 -32.37 12.18 14.18
C ALA A 25 -31.93 11.34 15.39
N GLU A 26 -32.85 10.73 16.12
CA GLU A 26 -32.61 9.85 17.25
C GLU A 26 -32.03 8.48 16.84
N ASP A 27 -32.26 8.02 15.61
CA ASP A 27 -31.67 6.80 15.06
C ASP A 27 -30.19 7.01 14.72
N LEU A 28 -29.80 8.26 14.51
CA LEU A 28 -28.43 8.67 14.25
C LEU A 28 -27.75 8.97 15.60
N GLY A 29 -26.75 8.15 15.94
CA GLY A 29 -25.95 8.37 17.15
C GLY A 29 -25.19 9.71 17.13
N SER A 30 -24.33 9.92 18.13
CA SER A 30 -23.57 11.18 18.24
C SER A 30 -22.51 11.43 17.14
N HIS A 31 -22.40 10.55 16.16
CA HIS A 31 -21.40 10.60 15.09
C HIS A 31 -22.10 10.61 13.74
N GLU A 32 -21.52 11.36 12.79
CA GLU A 32 -22.05 11.43 11.44
C GLU A 32 -21.95 10.07 10.70
N PRO A 33 -23.05 9.57 10.12
CA PRO A 33 -23.03 8.32 9.36
C PRO A 33 -22.27 8.48 8.04
N LEU A 34 -21.42 7.50 7.75
CA LEU A 34 -20.62 7.40 6.53
C LEU A 34 -20.92 6.10 5.79
N TYR A 35 -20.65 6.07 4.49
CA TYR A 35 -20.67 4.84 3.70
C TYR A 35 -19.38 4.66 2.90
N VAL A 36 -18.99 3.41 2.67
CA VAL A 36 -17.81 3.08 1.85
C VAL A 36 -18.18 3.23 0.38
N SER A 37 -17.68 4.27 -0.27
CA SER A 37 -18.01 4.57 -1.66
C SER A 37 -17.14 3.83 -2.67
N SER A 38 -15.95 3.39 -2.24
CA SER A 38 -15.00 2.71 -3.11
C SER A 38 -14.01 1.90 -2.29
N VAL A 39 -13.66 0.70 -2.75
CA VAL A 39 -12.67 -0.18 -2.14
C VAL A 39 -11.67 -0.62 -3.20
N ASP A 40 -10.40 -0.37 -2.92
CA ASP A 40 -9.30 -0.88 -3.72
C ASP A 40 -8.89 -2.26 -3.23
N TYR A 41 -8.76 -3.17 -4.18
CA TYR A 41 -8.36 -4.55 -3.95
C TYR A 41 -6.97 -4.80 -4.53
N GLY A 42 -6.15 -5.52 -3.76
CA GLY A 42 -4.79 -5.84 -4.14
C GLY A 42 -3.99 -6.44 -3.01
N ARG A 43 -2.69 -6.12 -2.97
CA ARG A 43 -1.77 -6.51 -1.89
C ARG A 43 -0.71 -5.42 -1.65
N VAL A 44 -0.18 -5.39 -0.43
CA VAL A 44 0.82 -4.41 0.00
C VAL A 44 2.02 -5.15 0.58
N ALA A 45 3.21 -4.83 0.10
CA ALA A 45 4.47 -5.25 0.72
C ALA A 45 5.04 -4.08 1.54
N TYR A 46 5.11 -4.25 2.85
CA TYR A 46 5.85 -3.36 3.74
C TYR A 46 7.30 -3.84 3.81
N LEU A 47 8.23 -2.94 3.53
CA LEU A 47 9.67 -3.18 3.56
C LEU A 47 10.23 -2.43 4.75
N LEU A 48 10.91 -3.15 5.64
CA LEU A 48 11.80 -2.57 6.64
C LEU A 48 13.22 -2.78 6.12
N ILE A 49 13.95 -1.69 5.88
CA ILE A 49 15.30 -1.71 5.33
C ILE A 49 16.24 -1.11 6.38
N GLU A 50 17.20 -1.90 6.85
CA GLU A 50 18.23 -1.47 7.78
C GLU A 50 19.47 -1.01 7.02
N THR A 51 19.79 0.28 7.07
CA THR A 51 20.90 0.89 6.32
C THR A 51 21.24 2.28 6.86
N GLU A 52 22.44 2.76 6.57
CA GLU A 52 22.89 4.13 6.88
C GLU A 52 22.47 5.15 5.81
N LYS A 53 21.90 4.68 4.69
CA LYS A 53 21.43 5.52 3.58
C LYS A 53 20.13 6.23 3.95
N ASP A 54 19.95 7.44 3.43
CA ASP A 54 18.71 8.21 3.62
C ASP A 54 17.50 7.61 2.88
N GLU A 55 16.31 8.11 3.22
CA GLU A 55 15.04 7.64 2.63
C GLU A 55 15.00 7.81 1.10
N SER A 56 15.53 8.92 0.58
CA SER A 56 15.53 9.22 -0.85
C SER A 56 16.36 8.19 -1.61
N TYR A 57 17.55 7.88 -1.11
CA TYR A 57 18.43 6.87 -1.66
C TYR A 57 17.78 5.47 -1.60
N ASN A 58 17.19 5.12 -0.46
CA ASN A 58 16.50 3.83 -0.30
C ASN A 58 15.30 3.71 -1.26
N SER A 59 14.56 4.79 -1.48
CA SER A 59 13.46 4.84 -2.45
C SER A 59 13.94 4.62 -3.88
N LEU A 60 15.06 5.23 -4.27
CA LEU A 60 15.68 4.99 -5.58
C LEU A 60 16.14 3.54 -5.73
N MET A 61 16.82 3.00 -4.72
CA MET A 61 17.30 1.63 -4.70
C MET A 61 16.16 0.61 -4.90
N VAL A 62 15.06 0.77 -4.15
CA VAL A 62 13.87 -0.10 -4.28
C VAL A 62 13.24 0.04 -5.66
N LYS A 63 13.09 1.28 -6.18
CA LYS A 63 12.50 1.52 -7.51
C LYS A 63 13.34 0.90 -8.62
N ALA A 64 14.66 1.08 -8.59
CA ALA A 64 15.59 0.49 -9.54
C ALA A 64 15.51 -1.04 -9.52
N SER A 65 15.46 -1.65 -8.33
CA SER A 65 15.30 -3.09 -8.17
C SER A 65 14.01 -3.61 -8.80
N VAL A 66 12.89 -2.88 -8.65
CA VAL A 66 11.62 -3.21 -9.30
C VAL A 66 11.74 -3.10 -10.83
N LYS A 67 12.42 -2.07 -11.36
CA LYS A 67 12.63 -1.93 -12.80
C LYS A 67 13.46 -3.08 -13.38
N VAL A 68 14.53 -3.47 -12.70
CA VAL A 68 15.36 -4.61 -13.07
C VAL A 68 14.55 -5.91 -13.04
N ALA A 69 13.78 -6.13 -11.98
CA ALA A 69 12.90 -7.30 -11.85
C ALA A 69 11.86 -7.41 -12.97
N LEU A 70 11.33 -6.28 -13.44
CA LEU A 70 10.36 -6.21 -14.53
C LEU A 70 10.99 -6.13 -15.93
N ALA A 71 12.32 -6.23 -16.02
CA ALA A 71 13.09 -6.11 -17.27
C ALA A 71 12.85 -4.79 -18.04
N VAL A 72 12.56 -3.70 -17.31
CA VAL A 72 12.36 -2.34 -17.86
C VAL A 72 13.51 -1.40 -17.45
N VAL A 73 14.73 -1.90 -17.60
CA VAL A 73 15.96 -1.21 -17.18
C VAL A 73 16.28 -0.06 -18.13
N ASP A 74 16.43 1.15 -17.58
CA ASP A 74 16.71 2.36 -18.38
C ASP A 74 18.21 2.73 -18.39
N ALA A 75 18.98 2.29 -17.39
CA ALA A 75 20.39 2.68 -17.22
C ALA A 75 21.21 1.64 -16.42
N SER A 76 22.55 1.69 -16.57
CA SER A 76 23.47 0.87 -15.76
C SER A 76 23.40 1.15 -14.26
N THR A 77 22.96 2.35 -13.88
CA THR A 77 22.71 2.72 -12.48
C THR A 77 21.59 1.91 -11.85
N ASP A 78 20.55 1.53 -12.61
CA ASP A 78 19.44 0.71 -12.09
C ASP A 78 19.95 -0.69 -11.70
N VAL A 79 20.89 -1.24 -12.47
CA VAL A 79 21.53 -2.53 -12.18
C VAL A 79 22.36 -2.45 -10.90
N ALA A 80 23.21 -1.42 -10.75
CA ALA A 80 24.03 -1.24 -9.55
C ALA A 80 23.18 -1.07 -8.28
N TYR A 81 22.12 -0.27 -8.34
CA TYR A 81 21.17 -0.14 -7.23
C TYR A 81 20.46 -1.47 -6.91
N SER A 82 20.11 -2.25 -7.93
CA SER A 82 19.48 -3.55 -7.71
C SER A 82 20.43 -4.57 -7.09
N GLU A 83 21.72 -4.53 -7.42
CA GLU A 83 22.74 -5.36 -6.79
C GLU A 83 22.93 -5.00 -5.30
N GLU A 84 22.96 -3.71 -4.97
CA GLU A 84 23.02 -3.24 -3.57
C GLU A 84 21.79 -3.71 -2.78
N PHE A 85 20.59 -3.57 -3.35
CA PHE A 85 19.37 -4.05 -2.71
C PHE A 85 19.38 -5.57 -2.47
N LYS A 86 19.93 -6.32 -3.43
CA LYS A 86 20.12 -7.77 -3.30
C LYS A 86 21.10 -8.11 -2.16
N SER A 87 22.21 -7.38 -2.03
CA SER A 87 23.16 -7.54 -0.91
C SER A 87 22.47 -7.36 0.44
N LEU A 88 21.61 -6.35 0.57
CA LEU A 88 20.87 -6.12 1.82
C LEU A 88 19.91 -7.26 2.18
N PHE A 89 19.32 -7.93 1.19
CA PHE A 89 18.55 -9.16 1.42
C PHE A 89 19.45 -10.31 1.89
N GLU A 90 20.60 -10.51 1.25
CA GLU A 90 21.58 -11.55 1.60
C GLU A 90 22.13 -11.35 3.03
N GLU A 91 22.30 -10.10 3.44
CA GLU A 91 22.70 -9.69 4.79
C GLU A 91 21.55 -9.71 5.82
N ASN A 92 20.34 -10.11 5.41
CA ASN A 92 19.15 -10.17 6.27
C ASN A 92 18.71 -8.81 6.86
N LYS A 93 19.13 -7.71 6.21
CA LYS A 93 18.81 -6.31 6.56
C LYS A 93 17.48 -5.82 5.98
N ILE A 94 16.83 -6.64 5.16
CA ILE A 94 15.49 -6.38 4.65
C ILE A 94 14.51 -7.36 5.27
N LYS A 95 13.45 -6.83 5.89
CA LYS A 95 12.28 -7.60 6.32
C LYS A 95 11.07 -7.20 5.51
N VAL A 96 10.30 -8.18 5.06
CA VAL A 96 9.11 -7.97 4.26
C VAL A 96 7.88 -8.51 4.97
N LEU A 97 6.87 -7.67 5.13
CA LEU A 97 5.54 -8.06 5.58
C LEU A 97 4.56 -7.87 4.42
N ILE A 98 3.85 -8.93 4.05
CA ILE A 98 2.79 -8.86 3.05
C ILE A 98 1.44 -8.72 3.74
N ALA A 99 0.72 -7.66 3.42
CA ALA A 99 -0.67 -7.45 3.80
C ALA A 99 -1.58 -7.62 2.58
N GLY A 100 -2.58 -8.50 2.71
CA GLY A 100 -3.51 -8.84 1.65
C GLY A 100 -3.09 -10.04 0.80
N GLY A 101 -4.08 -10.67 0.18
CA GLY A 101 -3.93 -11.93 -0.56
C GLY A 101 -3.93 -13.19 0.30
N PRO A 102 -3.67 -14.38 -0.30
CA PRO A 102 -3.81 -15.65 0.35
C PRO A 102 -2.74 -15.74 1.44
N ALA A 103 -3.12 -16.23 2.61
CA ALA A 103 -2.21 -16.34 3.77
C ALA A 103 -0.90 -17.09 3.44
N GLN A 104 -0.91 -17.96 2.41
CA GLN A 104 0.30 -18.66 1.94
C GLN A 104 1.38 -17.72 1.38
N LEU A 105 1.07 -16.46 1.05
CA LEU A 105 2.04 -15.45 0.62
C LEU A 105 2.68 -14.70 1.81
N GLY A 106 2.06 -14.71 2.99
CA GLY A 106 2.44 -13.89 4.15
C GLY A 106 3.82 -14.16 4.74
N GLY A 107 4.46 -15.28 4.39
CA GLY A 107 5.80 -15.65 4.86
C GLY A 107 6.78 -16.05 3.74
N ARG A 108 6.48 -15.72 2.48
CA ARG A 108 7.26 -16.21 1.33
C ARG A 108 8.33 -15.26 0.80
N VAL A 109 8.38 -14.01 1.24
CA VAL A 109 9.40 -13.06 0.80
C VAL A 109 10.52 -13.01 1.83
N THR A 110 11.49 -13.92 1.67
CA THR A 110 12.64 -14.09 2.57
C THR A 110 13.95 -13.67 1.94
N ASP A 111 13.96 -13.46 0.63
CA ASP A 111 15.13 -13.16 -0.19
C ASP A 111 14.71 -12.31 -1.39
N TYR A 112 15.71 -11.83 -2.14
CA TYR A 112 15.48 -11.00 -3.31
C TYR A 112 14.66 -11.72 -4.40
N ASP A 113 14.92 -13.00 -4.66
CA ASP A 113 14.22 -13.74 -5.72
C ASP A 113 12.74 -13.97 -5.41
N SER A 114 12.41 -14.24 -4.15
CA SER A 114 11.04 -14.31 -3.67
C SER A 114 10.35 -12.94 -3.67
N PHE A 115 11.09 -11.85 -3.43
CA PHE A 115 10.59 -10.49 -3.63
C PHE A 115 10.27 -10.23 -5.11
N VAL A 116 11.13 -10.61 -6.04
CA VAL A 116 10.87 -10.51 -7.49
C VAL A 116 9.64 -11.32 -7.89
N ARG A 117 9.52 -12.57 -7.45
CA ARG A 117 8.32 -13.40 -7.68
C ARG A 117 7.05 -12.79 -7.08
N PHE A 118 7.16 -12.06 -5.97
CA PHE A 118 6.05 -11.30 -5.42
C PHE A 118 5.66 -10.13 -6.33
N LEU A 119 6.59 -9.50 -7.05
CA LEU A 119 6.26 -8.41 -7.98
C LEU A 119 5.51 -8.91 -9.21
N GLU A 120 5.76 -10.15 -9.63
CA GLU A 120 5.12 -10.74 -10.80
C GLU A 120 3.59 -10.72 -10.69
N THR A 121 2.95 -10.37 -11.82
CA THR A 121 1.50 -10.35 -11.94
C THR A 121 0.96 -11.77 -11.79
N PRO A 122 0.04 -12.02 -10.85
CA PRO A 122 -0.56 -13.35 -10.72
C PRO A 122 -1.46 -13.65 -11.93
N SER A 123 -1.72 -14.94 -12.17
CA SER A 123 -2.71 -15.36 -13.18
C SER A 123 -4.08 -14.73 -12.91
N THR A 124 -4.98 -14.68 -13.90
CA THR A 124 -6.33 -14.12 -13.73
C THR A 124 -7.10 -14.75 -12.57
N ALA A 125 -7.01 -16.07 -12.40
CA ALA A 125 -7.60 -16.78 -11.26
C ALA A 125 -6.88 -16.43 -9.93
N GLY A 126 -5.56 -16.24 -9.99
CA GLY A 126 -4.75 -15.75 -8.89
C GLY A 126 -5.14 -14.34 -8.45
N LEU A 127 -5.42 -13.42 -9.38
CA LEU A 127 -5.79 -12.03 -9.07
C LEU A 127 -7.01 -11.94 -8.16
N VAL A 128 -8.08 -12.67 -8.46
CA VAL A 128 -9.32 -12.62 -7.67
C VAL A 128 -9.13 -13.31 -6.32
N SER A 129 -8.47 -14.48 -6.30
CA SER A 129 -8.24 -15.24 -5.06
C SER A 129 -7.17 -14.63 -4.14
N SER A 130 -6.29 -13.77 -4.68
CA SER A 130 -5.22 -13.09 -3.95
C SER A 130 -5.45 -11.61 -3.70
N ALA A 131 -6.61 -11.09 -4.06
CA ALA A 131 -6.99 -9.73 -3.78
C ALA A 131 -7.61 -9.62 -2.38
N ALA A 132 -7.10 -8.71 -1.56
CA ALA A 132 -7.78 -8.26 -0.34
C ALA A 132 -8.04 -6.75 -0.42
N PRO A 133 -9.02 -6.21 0.33
CA PRO A 133 -9.15 -4.78 0.52
C PRO A 133 -7.84 -4.18 1.08
N ILE A 134 -7.28 -3.20 0.39
CA ILE A 134 -6.02 -2.53 0.77
C ILE A 134 -6.19 -1.04 1.07
N SER A 135 -7.24 -0.42 0.53
CA SER A 135 -7.65 0.94 0.87
C SER A 135 -9.12 1.14 0.52
N TYR A 136 -9.75 2.13 1.14
CA TYR A 136 -11.13 2.49 0.86
C TYR A 136 -11.33 4.00 0.94
N LYS A 137 -12.38 4.48 0.27
CA LYS A 137 -12.88 5.85 0.36
C LYS A 137 -14.25 5.83 1.03
N VAL A 138 -14.52 6.82 1.87
CA VAL A 138 -15.84 6.99 2.49
C VAL A 138 -16.43 8.34 2.14
N ARG A 139 -17.76 8.38 2.12
CA ARG A 139 -18.55 9.58 1.89
C ARG A 139 -19.55 9.79 3.01
N ARG A 140 -19.84 11.04 3.31
CA ARG A 140 -20.89 11.44 4.26
C ARG A 140 -22.23 10.99 3.70
N LEU A 141 -23.03 10.27 4.48
CA LEU A 141 -24.33 9.78 4.04
C LEU A 141 -25.29 10.96 3.74
N LEU A 142 -25.12 12.08 4.47
CA LEU A 142 -25.96 13.27 4.36
C LEU A 142 -25.88 13.94 2.97
N ASP A 143 -24.67 14.17 2.47
CA ASP A 143 -24.44 15.01 1.29
C ASP A 143 -23.49 14.40 0.25
N ASN A 144 -23.08 13.14 0.44
CA ASN A 144 -22.14 12.41 -0.41
C ASN A 144 -20.74 13.04 -0.54
N THR A 145 -20.36 13.97 0.34
CA THR A 145 -19.00 14.55 0.32
C THR A 145 -17.97 13.49 0.74
N GLU A 146 -16.87 13.37 -0.02
CA GLU A 146 -15.76 12.48 0.32
C GLU A 146 -15.04 12.98 1.56
N VAL A 147 -14.80 12.08 2.52
CA VAL A 147 -14.13 12.41 3.78
C VAL A 147 -12.62 12.37 3.58
N GLU A 148 -11.94 13.41 4.03
CA GLU A 148 -10.48 13.51 4.03
C GLU A 148 -9.95 13.43 5.48
N VAL A 149 -8.96 12.58 5.71
CA VAL A 149 -8.24 12.51 6.99
C VAL A 149 -6.99 13.37 6.88
N LYS A 150 -6.92 14.44 7.69
CA LYS A 150 -5.75 15.33 7.73
C LYS A 150 -4.86 14.96 8.91
N GLN A 151 -3.58 14.73 8.63
CA GLN A 151 -2.56 14.49 9.64
C GLN A 151 -1.62 15.68 9.74
N MET A 152 -1.24 16.03 10.97
CA MET A 152 -0.21 17.04 11.26
C MET A 152 0.90 16.37 12.09
N TYR A 153 2.15 16.72 11.82
CA TYR A 153 3.31 16.25 12.59
C TYR A 153 4.31 17.38 12.82
N THR A 154 5.18 17.22 13.82
CA THR A 154 6.31 18.12 14.09
C THR A 154 7.59 17.31 13.91
N GLU A 155 8.46 17.77 13.02
CA GLU A 155 9.79 17.21 12.83
C GLU A 155 10.79 17.94 13.76
N GLN A 156 11.64 17.19 14.45
CA GLN A 156 12.72 17.72 15.26
C GLN A 156 14.04 17.12 14.82
N ILE A 157 14.99 17.98 14.45
CA ILE A 157 16.34 17.59 14.03
C ILE A 157 17.31 18.08 15.12
N LEU A 158 18.10 17.16 15.67
CA LEU A 158 19.17 17.49 16.62
C LEU A 158 20.52 17.42 15.89
N GLU A 159 21.13 18.58 15.64
CA GLU A 159 22.50 18.66 15.11
C GLU A 159 23.50 18.74 16.27
N TYR A 160 24.42 17.77 16.36
CA TYR A 160 25.56 17.83 17.27
C TYR A 160 26.75 18.46 16.53
N LYS A 161 27.32 19.54 17.09
CA LYS A 161 28.59 20.09 16.60
C LYS A 161 29.73 19.16 17.01
N PRO A 162 30.65 18.79 16.09
CA PRO A 162 31.88 18.12 16.46
C PRO A 162 32.77 19.07 17.29
N GLU A 163 33.42 18.51 18.33
CA GLU A 163 34.44 19.19 19.16
C GLU A 163 35.77 19.38 18.41
#